data_AF-A0A229GFL8-F1
#
_entry.id   AF-A0A229GFL8-F1
#
_cell.length_a   1.000
_cell.length_b   1.000
_cell.length_c   1.000
_cell.angle_alpha   90.00
_cell.angle_beta   90.00
_cell.angle_gamma   90.00
#
_symmetry.space_group_name_H-M   'P 1'
#
loop_
_entity.id
_entity.type
_entity.pdbx_description
1 polymer ?
#
loop_
_entity_poly.entity_id
_entity_poly.type
_entity_poly.pdbx_seq_one_letter_code
_entity_poly.pdbx_strand_id
1 'polypeptide(L)'
;MSFNFYAISRFKNSEAIFDAKWTNIANFIENIGIENINDYLIVENDFIDFLRMFYTDSSTIPQEKYGLSLLGFCINVHDLKSFGEKHFYGLEGVETRLYRLAKLNINYIPEDDLNFLLRCWVRDLCSIYFFEVGTGSFLRSSDESFTFTMMLRENIEISDIFEPVDNVYIHEALDPDR
;
A
#
# COMPACT_ATOMS: atom_id res chain seq x y z
N MET A 1 -6.62 -23.05 8.98
CA MET A 1 -5.56 -22.03 9.14
C MET A 1 -6.28 -20.74 9.43
N SER A 2 -5.85 -20.00 10.43
CA SER A 2 -6.57 -18.82 10.90
C SER A 2 -5.78 -17.55 10.57
N PHE A 3 -6.50 -16.47 10.33
CA PHE A 3 -5.96 -15.20 9.81
C PHE A 3 -6.56 -14.03 10.56
N ASN A 4 -5.74 -12.99 10.74
CA ASN A 4 -6.16 -11.68 11.20
C ASN A 4 -6.37 -10.78 9.98
N PHE A 5 -7.45 -10.01 9.99
CA PHE A 5 -7.79 -9.07 8.92
C PHE A 5 -7.66 -7.65 9.42
N TYR A 6 -7.15 -6.78 8.56
CA TYR A 6 -6.94 -5.39 8.88
C TYR A 6 -7.43 -4.49 7.74
N ALA A 7 -8.03 -3.37 8.13
CA ALA A 7 -8.31 -2.25 7.25
C ALA A 7 -7.27 -1.16 7.50
N ILE A 8 -6.56 -0.77 6.44
CA ILE A 8 -5.58 0.30 6.46
C ILE A 8 -6.21 1.50 5.77
N SER A 9 -6.22 2.65 6.43
CA SER A 9 -6.81 3.85 5.85
C SER A 9 -6.14 5.13 6.35
N ARG A 10 -6.40 6.22 5.63
CA ARG A 10 -6.01 7.58 6.02
C ARG A 10 -6.92 8.18 7.09
N PHE A 11 -7.90 7.43 7.57
CA PHE A 11 -8.93 7.94 8.47
C PHE A 11 -8.74 7.32 9.85
N LYS A 12 -8.48 8.16 10.84
CA LYS A 12 -8.45 7.72 12.23
C LYS A 12 -9.87 7.47 12.74
N ASN A 13 -10.06 6.35 13.41
CA ASN A 13 -11.22 6.11 14.27
C ASN A 13 -10.75 5.64 15.66
N SER A 14 -11.69 5.38 16.57
CA SER A 14 -11.41 4.95 17.95
C SER A 14 -10.83 3.53 18.09
N GLU A 15 -10.76 2.76 17.01
CA GLU A 15 -10.38 1.35 16.97
C GLU A 15 -9.01 1.12 16.33
N ALA A 16 -8.26 2.19 16.03
CA ALA A 16 -6.91 2.11 15.49
C ALA A 16 -5.96 1.41 16.47
N ILE A 17 -5.23 0.40 15.98
CA ILE A 17 -4.38 -0.48 16.80
C ILE A 17 -2.96 0.09 16.97
N PHE A 18 -2.54 0.96 16.05
CA PHE A 18 -1.27 1.69 16.13
C PHE A 18 -1.47 3.09 16.72
N ASP A 19 -0.69 3.41 17.76
CA ASP A 19 -0.46 4.79 18.16
C ASP A 19 0.42 5.48 17.10
N ALA A 20 -0.19 6.27 16.22
CA ALA A 20 0.54 7.13 15.28
C ALA A 20 1.55 8.00 16.05
N LYS A 21 2.74 8.25 15.48
CA LYS A 21 3.62 9.30 16.01
C LYS A 21 2.87 10.63 15.82
N TRP A 22 2.39 11.21 16.91
CA TRP A 22 1.71 12.51 16.86
C TRP A 22 2.75 13.60 16.60
N THR A 23 3.10 13.82 15.34
CA THR A 23 4.20 14.75 15.01
C THR A 23 3.83 15.92 14.11
N ASN A 24 2.63 16.01 13.53
CA ASN A 24 2.33 17.16 12.66
C ASN A 24 0.86 17.60 12.58
N ILE A 25 0.69 18.90 12.31
CA ILE A 25 -0.54 19.66 12.10
C ILE A 25 -1.36 19.16 10.90
N ALA A 26 -0.79 18.32 10.04
CA ALA A 26 -1.48 17.63 8.94
C ALA A 26 -2.64 16.75 9.43
N ASN A 27 -2.53 16.16 10.63
CA ASN A 27 -3.61 15.43 11.30
C ASN A 27 -4.86 16.30 11.56
N PHE A 28 -4.73 17.63 11.53
CA PHE A 28 -5.86 18.56 11.64
C PHE A 28 -6.60 18.77 10.31
N ILE A 29 -5.93 18.57 9.17
CA ILE A 29 -6.47 18.73 7.81
C ILE A 29 -7.43 17.60 7.45
N GLU A 30 -7.32 16.43 8.12
CA GLU A 30 -8.25 15.29 7.99
C GLU A 30 -9.73 15.65 8.19
N ASN A 31 -10.04 16.69 8.98
CA ASN A 31 -11.42 17.12 9.19
C ASN A 31 -11.99 18.04 8.08
N ILE A 32 -11.14 18.61 7.22
CA ILE A 32 -11.52 19.70 6.29
C ILE A 32 -11.34 19.29 4.82
N GLY A 33 -10.54 18.25 4.56
CA GLY A 33 -10.23 17.78 3.21
C GLY A 33 -8.88 18.32 2.72
N ILE A 34 -8.35 17.71 1.66
CA ILE A 34 -7.06 18.09 1.07
C ILE A 34 -7.26 19.38 0.27
N GLU A 35 -6.84 20.52 0.83
CA GLU A 35 -6.98 21.83 0.18
C GLU A 35 -5.83 22.14 -0.80
N ASN A 36 -4.65 21.53 -0.63
CA ASN A 36 -3.45 21.78 -1.43
C ASN A 36 -2.74 20.47 -1.86
N ILE A 37 -2.12 20.49 -3.05
CA ILE A 37 -1.33 19.38 -3.61
C ILE A 37 -0.16 18.96 -2.71
N ASN A 38 0.43 19.90 -1.95
CA ASN A 38 1.51 19.55 -1.03
C ASN A 38 1.05 18.61 0.09
N ASP A 39 -0.14 18.84 0.64
CA ASP A 39 -0.70 18.00 1.70
C ASP A 39 -1.06 16.61 1.15
N TYR A 40 -1.57 16.56 -0.09
CA TYR A 40 -1.78 15.29 -0.80
C TYR A 40 -0.48 14.49 -0.92
N LEU A 41 0.61 15.14 -1.35
CA LEU A 41 1.89 14.48 -1.58
C LEU A 41 2.54 14.00 -0.28
N ILE A 42 2.31 14.68 0.84
CA ILE A 42 2.76 14.20 2.16
C ILE A 42 2.06 12.88 2.48
N VAL A 43 0.72 12.85 2.45
CA VAL A 43 -0.06 11.64 2.74
C VAL A 43 0.27 10.52 1.74
N GLU A 44 0.46 10.83 0.46
CA GLU A 44 0.91 9.86 -0.55
C GLU A 44 2.24 9.22 -0.17
N ASN A 45 3.24 10.02 0.21
CA ASN A 45 4.56 9.48 0.57
C ASN A 45 4.49 8.62 1.83
N ASP A 46 3.70 9.02 2.82
CA ASP A 46 3.48 8.22 4.04
C ASP A 46 2.87 6.84 3.71
N PHE A 47 1.87 6.81 2.83
CA PHE A 47 1.31 5.54 2.35
C PHE A 47 2.31 4.71 1.57
N ILE A 48 3.13 5.33 0.72
CA ILE A 48 4.17 4.62 -0.02
C ILE A 48 5.18 3.99 0.94
N ASP A 49 5.63 4.72 1.97
CA ASP A 49 6.56 4.21 2.97
C ASP A 49 5.96 3.03 3.73
N PHE A 50 4.68 3.12 4.10
CA PHE A 50 3.95 2.00 4.70
C PHE A 50 3.89 0.77 3.78
N LEU A 51 3.48 0.93 2.52
CA LEU A 51 3.37 -0.18 1.55
C LEU A 51 4.74 -0.81 1.24
N ARG A 52 5.82 -0.01 1.29
CA ARG A 52 7.20 -0.49 1.11
C ARG A 52 7.64 -1.42 2.21
N MET A 53 7.18 -1.24 3.45
CA MET A 53 7.53 -2.14 4.56
C MET A 53 7.06 -3.57 4.27
N PHE A 54 5.80 -3.72 3.81
CA PHE A 54 5.26 -5.03 3.42
C PHE A 54 6.07 -5.65 2.26
N TYR A 55 6.38 -4.86 1.23
CA TYR A 55 7.17 -5.33 0.09
C TYR A 55 8.57 -5.80 0.52
N THR A 56 9.27 -5.00 1.34
CA THR A 56 10.62 -5.32 1.81
C THR A 56 10.63 -6.58 2.68
N ASP A 57 9.66 -6.71 3.59
CA ASP A 57 9.53 -7.88 4.47
C ASP A 57 9.20 -9.16 3.69
N SER A 58 8.33 -9.08 2.69
CA SER A 58 7.89 -10.27 1.93
C SER A 58 8.81 -10.63 0.76
N SER A 59 9.55 -9.68 0.21
CA SER A 59 10.36 -9.87 -1.00
C SER A 59 11.86 -9.80 -0.71
N THR A 60 12.33 -8.65 -0.22
CA THR A 60 13.76 -8.34 -0.10
C THR A 60 14.43 -9.12 1.03
N ILE A 61 13.88 -9.08 2.24
CA ILE A 61 14.48 -9.76 3.42
C ILE A 61 14.57 -11.28 3.20
N PRO A 62 13.53 -11.97 2.71
CA PRO A 62 13.61 -13.40 2.42
C PRO A 62 14.58 -13.70 1.29
N GLN A 63 14.66 -12.84 0.26
CA GLN A 63 15.60 -13.02 -0.83
C GLN A 63 17.06 -12.90 -0.36
N GLU A 64 17.37 -11.91 0.47
CA GLU A 64 18.70 -11.73 1.06
C GLU A 64 19.08 -12.89 1.98
N LYS A 65 18.12 -13.39 2.77
CA LYS A 65 18.36 -14.43 3.79
C LYS A 65 18.35 -15.85 3.24
N TYR A 66 17.48 -16.13 2.27
CA TYR A 66 17.18 -17.49 1.79
C TYR A 66 17.39 -17.67 0.28
N GLY A 67 17.73 -16.62 -0.46
CA GLY A 67 18.00 -16.68 -1.91
C GLY A 67 16.75 -16.71 -2.80
N LEU A 68 15.56 -16.51 -2.23
CA LEU A 68 14.30 -16.45 -2.96
C LEU A 68 13.33 -15.45 -2.30
N SER A 69 12.59 -14.71 -3.13
CA SER A 69 11.48 -13.86 -2.68
C SER A 69 10.25 -14.73 -2.41
N LEU A 70 9.49 -14.38 -1.37
CA LEU A 70 8.23 -15.03 -1.04
C LEU A 70 7.03 -14.23 -1.56
N LEU A 71 7.27 -13.09 -2.20
CA LEU A 71 6.22 -12.20 -2.69
C LEU A 71 5.82 -12.54 -4.13
N GLY A 72 4.55 -12.88 -4.31
CA GLY A 72 3.87 -12.84 -5.60
C GLY A 72 3.01 -11.57 -5.71
N PHE A 73 2.83 -11.08 -6.93
CA PHE A 73 1.90 -9.97 -7.17
C PHE A 73 1.20 -10.02 -8.52
N CYS A 74 0.04 -9.38 -8.58
CA CYS A 74 -0.71 -9.12 -9.79
C CYS A 74 -0.98 -7.62 -9.90
N ILE A 75 -0.79 -7.05 -11.10
CA ILE A 75 -1.05 -5.64 -11.37
C ILE A 75 -2.17 -5.55 -12.39
N ASN A 76 -3.25 -4.86 -12.03
CA ASN A 76 -4.34 -4.53 -12.93
C ASN A 76 -4.32 -3.03 -13.24
N VAL A 77 -4.17 -2.66 -14.51
CA VAL A 77 -4.13 -1.26 -14.94
C VAL A 77 -5.54 -0.79 -15.24
N HIS A 78 -5.98 0.30 -14.60
CA HIS A 78 -7.30 0.87 -14.84
C HIS A 78 -7.34 1.65 -16.16
N ASP A 79 -8.55 1.99 -16.63
CA ASP A 79 -8.70 2.83 -17.82
C ASP A 79 -8.22 4.26 -17.53
N LEU A 80 -6.96 4.54 -17.87
CA LEU A 80 -6.29 5.80 -17.59
C LEU A 80 -6.98 7.01 -18.24
N LYS A 81 -7.80 6.80 -19.28
CA LYS A 81 -8.56 7.88 -19.93
C LYS A 81 -9.68 8.45 -19.05
N SER A 82 -10.08 7.70 -18.01
CA SER A 82 -11.10 8.13 -17.06
C SER A 82 -10.58 9.09 -15.98
N PHE A 83 -9.26 9.27 -15.88
CA PHE A 83 -8.62 10.08 -14.84
C PHE A 83 -8.27 11.48 -15.35
N GLY A 84 -8.49 12.49 -14.50
CA GLY A 84 -8.06 13.87 -14.78
C GLY A 84 -6.55 14.06 -14.58
N GLU A 85 -5.97 15.06 -15.26
CA GLU A 85 -4.51 15.36 -15.29
C GLU A 85 -3.86 15.42 -13.90
N LYS A 86 -4.59 15.86 -12.88
CA LYS A 86 -4.11 15.95 -11.50
C LYS A 86 -3.57 14.62 -10.94
N HIS A 87 -4.12 13.47 -11.35
CA HIS A 87 -3.67 12.15 -10.88
C HIS A 87 -2.29 11.79 -11.46
N PHE A 88 -1.90 12.41 -12.56
CA PHE A 88 -0.62 12.16 -13.23
C PHE A 88 0.48 13.12 -12.78
N TYR A 89 0.21 14.01 -11.82
CA TYR A 89 1.16 15.02 -11.37
C TYR A 89 2.50 14.41 -10.89
N GLY A 90 3.62 14.82 -11.49
CA GLY A 90 4.94 14.31 -11.13
C GLY A 90 5.21 12.86 -11.56
N LEU A 91 4.36 12.28 -12.44
CA LEU A 91 4.58 10.97 -13.05
C LEU A 91 4.79 11.12 -14.56
N GLU A 92 5.80 10.45 -15.09
CA GLU A 92 6.12 10.46 -16.52
C GLU A 92 5.86 9.09 -17.17
N GLY A 93 5.32 9.10 -18.40
CA GLY A 93 5.15 7.89 -19.19
C GLY A 93 4.22 6.83 -18.57
N VAL A 94 3.24 7.26 -17.76
CA VAL A 94 2.44 6.40 -16.87
C VAL A 94 1.87 5.18 -17.58
N GLU A 95 1.16 5.40 -18.69
CA GLU A 95 0.52 4.34 -19.46
C GLU A 95 1.54 3.28 -19.92
N THR A 96 2.60 3.72 -20.60
CA THR A 96 3.62 2.80 -21.13
C THR A 96 4.34 2.05 -20.02
N ARG A 97 4.65 2.73 -18.90
CA ARG A 97 5.38 2.14 -17.78
C ARG A 97 4.52 1.15 -17.00
N LEU A 98 3.25 1.47 -16.70
CA LEU A 98 2.33 0.53 -16.05
C LEU A 98 2.08 -0.71 -16.90
N TYR A 99 1.78 -0.56 -18.19
CA TYR A 99 1.59 -1.72 -19.07
C TYR A 99 2.84 -2.57 -19.24
N ARG A 100 4.03 -1.97 -19.16
CA ARG A 100 5.29 -2.72 -19.12
C ARG A 100 5.38 -3.54 -17.83
N LEU A 101 5.19 -2.90 -16.68
CA LEU A 101 5.28 -3.54 -15.36
C LEU A 101 4.25 -4.65 -15.18
N ALA A 102 3.01 -4.45 -15.61
CA ALA A 102 1.95 -5.45 -15.52
C ALA A 102 2.22 -6.73 -16.34
N LYS A 103 3.12 -6.66 -17.33
CA LYS A 103 3.54 -7.82 -18.14
C LYS A 103 4.76 -8.54 -17.55
N LEU A 104 5.42 -7.95 -16.56
CA LEU A 104 6.59 -8.55 -15.95
C LEU A 104 6.14 -9.66 -15.00
N ASN A 105 6.64 -10.87 -15.24
CA ASN A 105 6.57 -11.97 -14.29
C ASN A 105 7.89 -11.99 -13.50
N ILE A 106 8.04 -11.06 -12.56
CA ILE A 106 9.25 -10.88 -11.77
C ILE A 106 8.92 -11.02 -10.28
N ASN A 107 9.77 -11.73 -9.54
CA ASN A 107 9.63 -11.86 -8.07
C ASN A 107 10.24 -10.67 -7.32
N TYR A 108 10.80 -9.70 -8.05
CA TYR A 108 11.46 -8.51 -7.52
C TYR A 108 11.30 -7.35 -8.49
N ILE A 109 10.86 -6.19 -7.99
CA ILE A 109 10.70 -4.94 -8.72
C ILE A 109 11.89 -4.03 -8.36
N PRO A 110 12.62 -3.47 -9.34
CA PRO A 110 13.66 -2.48 -9.07
C PRO A 110 13.09 -1.26 -8.33
N GLU A 111 13.90 -0.67 -7.44
CA GLU A 111 13.49 0.42 -6.54
C GLU A 111 12.77 1.58 -7.25
N ASP A 112 13.31 2.06 -8.37
CA ASP A 112 12.69 3.15 -9.15
C ASP A 112 11.31 2.78 -9.71
N ASP A 113 11.14 1.52 -10.11
CA ASP A 113 9.89 0.98 -10.64
C ASP A 113 8.90 0.67 -9.50
N LEU A 114 9.38 0.23 -8.34
CA LEU A 114 8.57 0.04 -7.14
C LEU A 114 7.97 1.35 -6.67
N ASN A 115 8.79 2.40 -6.52
CA ASN A 115 8.32 3.72 -6.10
C ASN A 115 7.22 4.26 -7.02
N PHE A 116 7.45 4.16 -8.33
CA PHE A 116 6.50 4.56 -9.35
C PHE A 116 5.19 3.76 -9.24
N LEU A 117 5.30 2.45 -9.06
CA LEU A 117 4.16 1.55 -9.00
C LEU A 117 3.31 1.78 -7.75
N LEU A 118 3.94 1.98 -6.58
CA LEU A 118 3.23 2.30 -5.33
C LEU A 118 2.52 3.66 -5.42
N ARG A 119 3.14 4.67 -6.04
CA ARG A 119 2.46 5.96 -6.35
C ARG A 119 1.23 5.75 -7.22
N CYS A 120 1.36 4.97 -8.29
CA CYS A 120 0.23 4.69 -9.17
C CYS A 120 -0.89 3.94 -8.43
N TRP A 121 -0.55 3.08 -7.49
CA TRP A 121 -1.52 2.33 -6.70
C TRP A 121 -2.27 3.22 -5.71
N VAL A 122 -1.57 4.05 -4.94
CA VAL A 122 -2.17 5.03 -4.01
C VAL A 122 -3.11 6.02 -4.72
N ARG A 123 -2.83 6.31 -5.99
CA ARG A 123 -3.63 7.21 -6.84
C ARG A 123 -4.74 6.50 -7.64
N ASP A 124 -4.98 5.22 -7.37
CA ASP A 124 -5.97 4.37 -8.05
C ASP A 124 -5.77 4.24 -9.58
N LEU A 125 -4.55 4.49 -10.09
CA LEU A 125 -4.23 4.31 -11.52
C LEU A 125 -4.03 2.82 -11.88
N CYS A 126 -3.69 2.01 -10.89
CA CYS A 126 -3.65 0.56 -10.97
C CYS A 126 -4.04 -0.06 -9.63
N SER A 127 -4.53 -1.30 -9.65
CA SER A 127 -4.68 -2.12 -8.45
C SER A 127 -3.56 -3.15 -8.38
N ILE A 128 -2.94 -3.28 -7.22
CA ILE A 128 -1.93 -4.30 -6.94
C ILE A 128 -2.50 -5.28 -5.93
N TYR A 129 -2.32 -6.56 -6.20
CA TYR A 129 -2.58 -7.61 -5.23
C TYR A 129 -1.25 -8.23 -4.85
N PHE A 130 -0.74 -7.90 -3.66
CA PHE A 130 0.43 -8.54 -3.08
C PHE A 130 0.02 -9.77 -2.29
N PHE A 131 0.71 -10.89 -2.49
CA PHE A 131 0.47 -12.14 -1.78
C PHE A 131 1.79 -12.82 -1.42
N GLU A 132 1.95 -13.18 -0.17
CA GLU A 132 3.13 -13.88 0.33
C GLU A 132 2.86 -15.41 0.33
N VAL A 133 3.70 -16.14 -0.39
CA VAL A 133 3.47 -17.54 -0.78
C VAL A 133 3.67 -18.52 0.39
N GLY A 134 4.48 -18.18 1.40
CA GLY A 134 4.79 -19.05 2.53
C GLY A 134 3.74 -19.07 3.64
N THR A 135 3.07 -17.94 3.87
CA THR A 135 2.11 -17.73 4.96
C THR A 135 0.69 -17.56 4.44
N GLY A 136 0.54 -17.20 3.16
CA GLY A 136 -0.75 -16.90 2.54
C GLY A 136 -1.25 -15.48 2.85
N SER A 137 -0.43 -14.65 3.48
CA SER A 137 -0.77 -13.26 3.81
C SER A 137 -0.90 -12.43 2.53
N PHE A 138 -1.76 -11.41 2.53
CA PHE A 138 -1.94 -10.52 1.38
C PHE A 138 -2.14 -9.06 1.77
N LEU A 139 -1.91 -8.19 0.79
CA LEU A 139 -2.25 -6.78 0.84
C LEU A 139 -2.84 -6.36 -0.52
N ARG A 140 -4.02 -5.73 -0.50
CA ARG A 140 -4.72 -5.28 -1.72
C ARG A 140 -5.42 -3.93 -1.50
N SER A 141 -5.70 -3.20 -2.58
CA SER A 141 -6.56 -2.02 -2.52
C SER A 141 -7.99 -2.43 -2.13
N SER A 142 -8.66 -1.53 -1.44
CA SER A 142 -10.11 -1.57 -1.23
C SER A 142 -10.80 -0.64 -2.23
N ASP A 143 -12.13 -0.52 -2.15
CA ASP A 143 -12.93 0.27 -3.12
C ASP A 143 -12.78 1.79 -2.96
N GLU A 144 -12.19 2.26 -1.86
CA GLU A 144 -11.98 3.68 -1.57
C GLU A 144 -10.50 4.09 -1.71
N SER A 145 -10.25 5.32 -2.19
CA SER A 145 -8.89 5.85 -2.30
C SER A 145 -8.19 5.90 -0.93
N PHE A 146 -6.89 5.59 -0.89
CA PHE A 146 -6.11 5.47 0.35
C PHE A 146 -6.67 4.44 1.35
N THR A 147 -7.35 3.41 0.86
CA THR A 147 -7.80 2.30 1.70
C THR A 147 -7.32 0.97 1.16
N PHE A 148 -6.82 0.12 2.06
CA PHE A 148 -6.26 -1.17 1.74
C PHE A 148 -6.77 -2.23 2.71
N THR A 149 -6.93 -3.44 2.20
CA THR A 149 -7.22 -4.62 3.02
C THR A 149 -5.97 -5.46 3.14
N MET A 150 -5.67 -5.87 4.35
CA MET A 150 -4.57 -6.79 4.65
C MET A 150 -5.09 -8.01 5.39
N MET A 151 -4.53 -9.16 5.05
CA MET A 151 -4.73 -10.40 5.79
C MET A 151 -3.35 -10.91 6.19
N LEU A 152 -3.14 -11.11 7.48
CA LEU A 152 -1.92 -11.72 8.02
C LEU A 152 -2.26 -13.05 8.68
N ARG A 153 -1.35 -14.02 8.58
CA ARG A 153 -1.45 -15.25 9.35
C ARG A 153 -1.41 -14.94 10.85
N GLU A 154 -2.27 -15.58 11.66
CA GLU A 154 -2.48 -15.23 13.09
C GLU A 154 -1.21 -15.15 13.95
N ASN A 155 -0.15 -15.87 13.58
CA ASN A 155 1.10 -15.92 14.33
C ASN A 155 2.14 -14.87 13.89
N ILE A 156 1.75 -13.93 13.04
CA ILE A 156 2.57 -12.80 12.59
C ILE A 156 1.96 -11.56 13.22
N GLU A 157 2.73 -10.89 14.07
CA GLU A 157 2.29 -9.63 14.66
C GLU A 157 2.46 -8.52 13.63
N ILE A 158 1.51 -7.59 13.58
CA ILE A 158 1.58 -6.48 12.62
C ILE A 158 2.83 -5.62 12.84
N SER A 159 3.28 -5.50 14.09
CA SER A 159 4.52 -4.82 14.50
C SER A 159 5.79 -5.53 14.08
N ASP A 160 5.73 -6.79 13.66
CA ASP A 160 6.89 -7.49 13.09
C ASP A 160 7.23 -6.96 11.69
N ILE A 161 6.21 -6.44 10.98
CA ILE A 161 6.32 -5.97 9.59
C ILE A 161 6.34 -4.44 9.54
N PHE A 162 5.47 -3.77 10.30
CA PHE A 162 5.20 -2.35 10.17
C PHE A 162 5.67 -1.55 11.37
N GLU A 163 6.35 -0.45 11.09
CA GLU A 163 6.52 0.64 12.03
C GLU A 163 5.37 1.66 11.86
N PRO A 164 4.99 2.42 12.91
CA PRO A 164 3.97 3.45 12.78
C PRO A 164 4.43 4.54 11.79
N VAL A 165 3.57 4.87 10.82
CA VAL A 165 3.74 5.96 9.85
C VAL A 165 2.66 7.03 10.06
N ASP A 166 3.02 8.30 9.90
CA ASP A 166 2.07 9.42 10.01
C ASP A 166 0.96 9.26 8.95
N ASN A 167 -0.27 9.71 9.25
CA ASN A 167 -1.44 9.63 8.35
C ASN A 167 -1.88 8.22 7.90
N VAL A 168 -1.26 7.13 8.39
CA VAL A 168 -1.65 5.75 8.09
C VAL A 168 -2.18 5.09 9.37
N TYR A 169 -3.45 4.71 9.36
CA TYR A 169 -4.11 4.05 10.48
C TYR A 169 -4.48 2.63 10.10
N ILE A 170 -4.28 1.71 11.04
CA ILE A 170 -4.61 0.31 10.87
C ILE A 170 -5.67 -0.08 11.90
N HIS A 171 -6.72 -0.71 11.42
CA HIS A 171 -7.88 -1.12 12.18
C HIS A 171 -8.06 -2.63 12.05
N GLU A 172 -8.50 -3.28 13.11
CA GLU A 172 -8.94 -4.67 13.03
C GLU A 172 -10.21 -4.73 12.16
N ALA A 173 -10.27 -5.70 11.27
CA ALA A 173 -11.39 -5.89 10.37
C ALA A 173 -11.99 -7.28 10.54
N LEU A 174 -13.28 -7.39 10.22
CA LEU A 174 -13.89 -8.70 10.01
C LEU A 174 -13.42 -9.27 8.67
N ASP A 175 -13.41 -10.59 8.57
CA ASP A 175 -13.16 -11.30 7.30
C ASP A 175 -14.13 -10.75 6.23
N PRO A 176 -13.62 -10.10 5.17
CA PRO A 176 -14.46 -9.43 4.18
C PRO A 176 -15.30 -10.41 3.33
N ASP A 177 -14.98 -11.72 3.37
CA ASP A 177 -15.68 -12.76 2.62
C ASP A 177 -16.65 -13.60 3.50
N ARG A 178 -16.97 -13.13 4.72
CA ARG A 178 -17.95 -13.76 5.64
C ARG A 178 -19.34 -13.15 5.62
#